data_AF-A0AAX4L2Q1-F1
#
_entry.id   AF-A0AAX4L2Q1-F1
#
_cell.length_a   1.000
_cell.length_b   1.000
_cell.length_c   1.000
_cell.angle_alpha   90.00
_cell.angle_beta   90.00
_cell.angle_gamma   90.00
#
_symmetry.space_group_name_H-M   'P 1'
#
loop_
_entity.id
_entity.type
_entity.pdbx_description
1 polymer ?
#
loop_
_entity_poly.entity_id
_entity_poly.type
_entity_poly.pdbx_seq_one_letter_code
_entity_poly.pdbx_strand_id
1 'polypeptide(L)'
;MSSINWLKQYPVDSLQIYFASSLELQEELINHGFQVPKDKNDKIKMPIPLIYSNFRGWLKTPNPITIERLIPPEWLDMKPQDLEWEEVRFNNKRAFKLPQEEVYVNVGVSGDAVIFVLDVKSYHLERVSIRGVNPEKWTNWVMFYIDLSYLTDIVNVLGNFIPNQVKNQVQSVKVEKELQQGEKEVTYYAVVPVKDFSFCLGCFDLALKYLKIKAEEHKKLNLCSKPCPDPDKVVSSLKLRIKYNSHAFAKVGIAKIQGKRPQIMIKLASEGQKTISGILKSVVEGKPRGELVYCDHENKSQYITLDLISFWRALNAIKSYVSLLPP
;
A
#
# COMPACT_ATOMS: atom_id res chain seq x y z
N MET A 1 -17.30 -6.72 21.42
CA MET A 1 -16.26 -7.13 20.45
C MET A 1 -15.50 -8.31 21.04
N SER A 2 -15.22 -9.35 20.27
CA SER A 2 -14.38 -10.47 20.72
C SER A 2 -12.94 -10.00 20.91
N SER A 3 -12.32 -10.40 22.03
CA SER A 3 -10.92 -10.08 22.34
C SER A 3 -10.00 -10.64 21.27
N ILE A 4 -9.13 -9.80 20.71
CA ILE A 4 -8.10 -10.24 19.75
C ILE A 4 -7.05 -11.04 20.50
N ASN A 5 -6.81 -12.28 20.09
CA ASN A 5 -5.68 -13.07 20.53
C ASN A 5 -4.46 -12.71 19.66
N TRP A 6 -3.54 -11.91 20.20
CA TRP A 6 -2.30 -11.53 19.52
C TRP A 6 -1.30 -12.68 19.54
N LEU A 7 -0.88 -13.12 18.35
CA LEU A 7 -0.09 -14.33 18.18
C LEU A 7 1.40 -14.03 18.14
N LYS A 8 1.80 -13.14 17.21
CA LYS A 8 3.21 -12.82 16.95
C LYS A 8 3.33 -11.55 16.11
N GLN A 9 4.45 -10.86 16.27
CA GLN A 9 4.88 -9.78 15.40
C GLN A 9 5.90 -10.31 14.39
N TYR A 10 5.72 -9.99 13.11
CA TYR A 10 6.65 -10.35 12.04
C TYR A 10 7.25 -9.11 11.38
N PRO A 11 8.55 -9.07 11.07
CA PRO A 11 9.13 -7.97 10.31
C PRO A 11 8.72 -8.08 8.83
N VAL A 12 8.16 -7.00 8.30
CA VAL A 12 7.69 -6.87 6.92
C VAL A 12 8.86 -6.48 6.04
N ASP A 13 9.19 -7.31 5.07
CA ASP A 13 10.33 -7.12 4.16
C ASP A 13 10.20 -5.87 3.28
N SER A 14 8.98 -5.57 2.84
CA SER A 14 8.60 -4.29 2.24
C SER A 14 7.08 -4.07 2.28
N LEU A 15 6.66 -2.81 2.42
CA LEU A 15 5.27 -2.34 2.42
C LEU A 15 5.07 -1.38 1.25
N GLN A 16 3.90 -1.46 0.60
CA GLN A 16 3.51 -0.55 -0.48
C GLN A 16 2.00 -0.23 -0.36
N ILE A 17 1.65 1.05 -0.19
CA ILE A 17 0.26 1.52 -0.16
C ILE A 17 0.06 2.56 -1.27
N TYR A 18 -0.59 2.14 -2.34
CA TYR A 18 -0.86 2.92 -3.54
C TYR A 18 -2.12 3.80 -3.34
N PHE A 19 -2.07 4.81 -2.45
CA PHE A 19 -3.20 5.73 -2.30
C PHE A 19 -3.58 6.44 -3.61
N ALA A 20 -2.62 6.63 -4.52
CA ALA A 20 -2.86 7.08 -5.89
C ALA A 20 -3.85 6.22 -6.70
N SER A 21 -4.07 4.95 -6.33
CA SER A 21 -5.02 4.05 -6.99
C SER A 21 -6.47 4.21 -6.53
N SER A 22 -6.72 5.04 -5.51
CA SER A 22 -8.05 5.36 -5.02
C SER A 22 -8.63 6.52 -5.83
N LEU A 23 -9.75 6.24 -6.48
CA LEU A 23 -10.54 7.30 -7.11
C LEU A 23 -11.30 8.12 -6.06
N GLU A 24 -11.63 7.51 -4.92
CA GLU A 24 -12.25 8.18 -3.78
C GLU A 24 -11.35 9.31 -3.26
N LEU A 25 -10.06 9.05 -3.02
CA LEU A 25 -9.10 10.07 -2.60
C LEU A 25 -8.85 11.13 -3.69
N GLN A 26 -8.84 10.75 -4.98
CA GLN A 26 -8.72 11.72 -6.07
C GLN A 26 -9.93 12.68 -6.10
N GLU A 27 -11.14 12.13 -6.03
CA GLU A 27 -12.40 12.88 -6.01
C GLU A 27 -12.52 13.80 -4.79
N GLU A 28 -12.18 13.31 -3.60
CA GLU A 28 -12.16 14.12 -2.37
C GLU A 28 -11.20 15.30 -2.47
N LEU A 29 -9.98 15.07 -2.97
CA LEU A 29 -8.99 16.13 -3.18
C LEU A 29 -9.44 17.13 -4.26
N ILE A 30 -10.02 16.68 -5.37
CA ILE A 30 -10.57 17.55 -6.41
C ILE A 30 -11.71 18.42 -5.86
N ASN A 31 -12.63 17.82 -5.08
CA ASN A 31 -13.76 18.53 -4.45
C ASN A 31 -13.31 19.61 -3.46
N HIS A 32 -12.15 19.41 -2.81
CA HIS A 32 -11.49 20.40 -1.94
C HIS A 32 -10.52 21.33 -2.69
N GLY A 33 -10.53 21.33 -4.02
CA GLY A 33 -9.81 22.30 -4.87
C GLY A 33 -8.37 21.93 -5.20
N PHE A 34 -7.89 20.73 -4.85
CA PHE A 34 -6.55 20.28 -5.23
C PHE A 34 -6.48 19.86 -6.70
N GLN A 35 -5.40 20.24 -7.38
CA GLN A 35 -5.17 19.88 -8.78
C GLN A 35 -4.51 18.49 -8.91
N VAL A 36 -5.31 17.44 -8.71
CA VAL A 36 -4.86 16.04 -8.71
C VAL A 36 -5.38 15.25 -9.92
N PRO A 37 -4.51 14.53 -10.66
CA PRO A 37 -3.12 14.91 -10.89
C PRO A 37 -3.07 16.13 -11.83
N LYS A 38 -2.29 17.16 -11.53
CA LYS A 38 -1.83 18.15 -12.55
C LYS A 38 -1.05 17.38 -13.65
N ASP A 39 -0.68 17.85 -14.83
CA ASP A 39 -0.57 19.17 -15.46
C ASP A 39 -0.66 18.97 -17.00
N LYS A 40 -0.97 20.02 -17.80
CA LYS A 40 -1.02 19.91 -19.27
C LYS A 40 0.28 20.26 -20.02
N ASN A 41 1.28 20.91 -19.40
CA ASN A 41 2.63 20.92 -20.00
C ASN A 41 3.85 21.13 -19.08
N ASP A 42 3.69 21.25 -17.75
CA ASP A 42 4.77 20.96 -16.79
C ASP A 42 4.45 19.74 -15.90
N LYS A 43 3.89 18.73 -16.57
CA LYS A 43 4.08 17.29 -16.36
C LYS A 43 4.06 16.78 -14.90
N ILE A 44 3.01 17.20 -14.17
CA ILE A 44 2.52 16.69 -12.86
C ILE A 44 3.23 17.27 -11.63
N LYS A 45 2.61 18.31 -11.04
CA LYS A 45 3.08 19.02 -9.83
C LYS A 45 2.48 18.51 -8.51
N MET A 46 1.47 17.65 -8.57
CA MET A 46 0.85 17.01 -7.38
C MET A 46 0.33 15.58 -7.67
N PRO A 47 1.17 14.54 -7.58
CA PRO A 47 0.69 13.16 -7.40
C PRO A 47 0.04 12.97 -6.01
N ILE A 48 -0.91 12.04 -5.88
CA ILE A 48 -1.16 11.42 -4.57
C ILE A 48 0.06 10.52 -4.27
N PRO A 49 0.63 10.58 -3.06
CA PRO A 49 1.80 9.78 -2.75
C PRO A 49 1.47 8.28 -2.66
N LEU A 50 2.46 7.47 -2.95
CA LEU A 50 2.55 6.07 -2.53
C LEU A 50 3.36 6.01 -1.24
N ILE A 51 2.90 5.25 -0.24
CA ILE A 51 3.71 4.92 0.93
C ILE A 51 4.56 3.70 0.58
N TYR A 52 5.88 3.83 0.58
CA TYR A 52 6.81 2.71 0.39
C TYR A 52 7.63 2.53 1.67
N SER A 53 7.84 1.30 2.10
CA SER A 53 8.90 0.99 3.06
C SER A 53 9.68 -0.26 2.64
N ASN A 54 10.99 -0.22 2.79
CA ASN A 54 11.95 -1.19 2.31
C ASN A 54 12.86 -1.72 3.44
N PHE A 55 12.33 -2.57 4.31
CA PHE A 55 13.05 -2.97 5.51
C PHE A 55 14.19 -3.95 5.24
N ARG A 56 13.90 -5.13 4.67
CA ARG A 56 14.89 -6.21 4.62
C ARG A 56 14.74 -7.18 3.44
N GLY A 57 13.85 -6.89 2.48
CA GLY A 57 13.56 -7.83 1.38
C GLY A 57 14.67 -8.03 0.34
N TRP A 58 15.67 -7.15 0.26
CA TRP A 58 16.73 -7.22 -0.76
C TRP A 58 17.90 -8.13 -0.35
N LEU A 59 18.47 -8.83 -1.34
CA LEU A 59 19.65 -9.69 -1.17
C LEU A 59 20.98 -8.92 -1.18
N LYS A 60 20.95 -7.66 -1.59
CA LYS A 60 22.09 -6.74 -1.69
C LYS A 60 21.61 -5.34 -1.33
N THR A 61 22.53 -4.42 -0.98
CA THR A 61 22.21 -3.00 -0.80
C THR A 61 21.42 -2.48 -2.01
N PRO A 62 20.23 -1.88 -1.82
CA PRO A 62 19.44 -1.34 -2.92
C PRO A 62 20.19 -0.25 -3.68
N ASN A 63 19.93 -0.13 -4.98
CA ASN A 63 20.42 1.01 -5.76
C ASN A 63 19.78 2.31 -5.25
N PRO A 64 20.48 3.46 -5.33
CA PRO A 64 19.90 4.77 -5.05
C PRO A 64 18.63 5.03 -5.85
N ILE A 65 17.61 5.59 -5.21
CA ILE A 65 16.32 5.87 -5.83
C ILE A 65 16.38 7.26 -6.47
N THR A 66 16.12 7.35 -7.77
CA THR A 66 16.16 8.65 -8.48
C THR A 66 14.93 9.49 -8.17
N ILE A 67 15.05 10.82 -8.30
CA ILE A 67 13.90 11.74 -8.20
C ILE A 67 12.78 11.39 -9.19
N GLU A 68 13.10 10.64 -10.25
CA GLU A 68 12.26 9.73 -11.05
C GLU A 68 11.02 9.19 -10.33
N ARG A 69 11.25 8.62 -9.14
CA ARG A 69 10.30 7.82 -8.37
C ARG A 69 9.97 8.40 -7.00
N LEU A 70 10.82 9.23 -6.42
CA LEU A 70 10.57 9.82 -5.10
C LEU A 70 9.67 11.05 -5.18
N ILE A 71 8.93 11.32 -4.10
CA ILE A 71 8.64 12.69 -3.68
C ILE A 71 9.85 13.13 -2.85
N PRO A 72 10.68 14.06 -3.35
CA PRO A 72 11.95 14.41 -2.70
C PRO A 72 11.73 15.33 -1.49
N PRO A 73 12.74 15.51 -0.61
CA PRO A 73 12.59 16.25 0.65
C PRO A 73 12.16 17.71 0.42
N GLU A 74 12.60 18.34 -0.66
CA GLU A 74 12.21 19.71 -0.98
C GLU A 74 10.70 19.88 -1.32
N TRP A 75 9.98 18.80 -1.67
CA TRP A 75 8.51 18.83 -1.83
C TRP A 75 7.77 18.72 -0.49
N LEU A 76 8.52 18.48 0.60
CA LEU A 76 8.05 18.39 1.98
C LEU A 76 8.54 19.58 2.83
N ASP A 77 9.15 20.60 2.23
CA ASP A 77 9.83 21.69 2.94
C ASP A 77 10.78 21.13 4.01
N MET A 78 11.66 20.23 3.54
CA MET A 78 12.68 19.51 4.31
C MET A 78 13.97 19.42 3.48
N LYS A 79 15.08 19.24 4.18
CA LYS A 79 16.37 18.90 3.61
C LYS A 79 16.58 17.38 3.66
N PRO A 80 17.45 16.80 2.81
CA PRO A 80 17.78 15.37 2.88
C PRO A 80 18.25 14.92 4.28
N GLN A 81 18.97 15.79 5.00
CA GLN A 81 19.45 15.52 6.36
C GLN A 81 18.32 15.32 7.37
N ASP A 82 17.18 15.99 7.20
CA ASP A 82 16.02 15.87 8.10
C ASP A 82 15.31 14.51 7.98
N LEU A 83 15.69 13.71 6.96
CA LEU A 83 15.21 12.35 6.70
C LEU A 83 16.35 11.31 6.69
N GLU A 84 17.58 11.71 7.05
CA GLU A 84 18.80 10.89 6.98
C GLU A 84 19.15 10.39 5.56
N TRP A 85 18.75 11.11 4.49
CA TRP A 85 19.01 10.73 3.10
C TRP A 85 20.37 11.26 2.60
N GLU A 86 21.15 10.40 1.96
CA GLU A 86 22.39 10.76 1.28
C GLU A 86 22.10 11.08 -0.20
N GLU A 87 22.28 12.33 -0.63
CA GLU A 87 22.15 12.71 -2.04
C GLU A 87 23.36 12.23 -2.85
N VAL A 88 23.10 11.52 -3.96
CA VAL A 88 24.12 10.91 -4.83
C VAL A 88 23.77 11.09 -6.30
N ARG A 89 24.74 10.83 -7.19
CA ARG A 89 24.49 10.66 -8.63
C ARG A 89 24.43 9.17 -9.00
N PHE A 90 23.33 8.77 -9.64
CA PHE A 90 23.14 7.43 -10.18
C PHE A 90 22.73 7.52 -11.65
N ASN A 91 23.48 6.90 -12.56
CA ASN A 91 23.28 7.00 -14.02
C ASN A 91 23.09 8.45 -14.52
N ASN A 92 23.98 9.36 -14.09
CA ASN A 92 23.95 10.81 -14.36
C ASN A 92 22.70 11.56 -13.88
N LYS A 93 21.89 10.96 -13.01
CA LYS A 93 20.68 11.56 -12.42
C LYS A 93 20.85 11.79 -10.92
N ARG A 94 20.12 12.80 -10.41
CA ARG A 94 19.98 13.05 -8.97
C ARG A 94 19.19 11.91 -8.32
N ALA A 95 19.75 11.31 -7.29
CA ALA A 95 19.20 10.17 -6.58
C ALA A 95 19.54 10.26 -5.09
N PHE A 96 18.87 9.43 -4.29
CA PHE A 96 19.11 9.34 -2.86
C PHE A 96 19.36 7.90 -2.45
N LYS A 97 20.32 7.69 -1.55
CA LYS A 97 20.31 6.52 -0.68
C LYS A 97 19.45 6.87 0.54
N LEU A 98 18.54 5.99 0.88
CA LEU A 98 17.68 6.12 2.05
C LEU A 98 18.28 5.27 3.19
N PRO A 99 18.03 5.63 4.46
CA PRO A 99 18.35 4.75 5.59
C PRO A 99 17.56 3.44 5.48
N GLN A 100 17.92 2.44 6.28
CA GLN A 100 17.11 1.23 6.39
C GLN A 100 15.77 1.57 7.04
N GLU A 101 14.68 1.21 6.37
CA GLU A 101 13.33 1.52 6.84
C GLU A 101 12.79 0.36 7.71
N GLU A 102 11.76 0.59 8.53
CA GLU A 102 11.29 -0.41 9.49
C GLU A 102 9.76 -0.52 9.48
N VAL A 103 9.26 -1.74 9.24
CA VAL A 103 7.83 -2.08 9.32
C VAL A 103 7.68 -3.47 9.93
N TYR A 104 6.72 -3.58 10.83
CA TYR A 104 6.28 -4.85 11.39
C TYR A 104 4.79 -5.06 11.12
N VAL A 105 4.36 -6.31 11.21
CA VAL A 105 2.94 -6.69 11.20
C VAL A 105 2.63 -7.53 12.42
N ASN A 106 1.71 -7.04 13.25
CA ASN A 106 1.14 -7.75 14.37
C ASN A 106 0.02 -8.65 13.86
N VAL A 107 0.18 -9.96 14.04
CA VAL A 107 -0.81 -10.97 13.62
C VAL A 107 -1.64 -11.38 14.82
N GLY A 108 -2.96 -11.24 14.71
CA GLY A 108 -3.92 -11.66 15.72
C GLY A 108 -5.05 -12.50 15.12
N VAL A 109 -5.82 -13.16 15.96
CA VAL A 109 -7.06 -13.86 15.59
C VAL A 109 -8.21 -13.36 16.46
N SER A 110 -9.38 -13.15 15.87
CA SER A 110 -10.62 -12.87 16.59
C SER A 110 -11.78 -13.56 15.88
N GLY A 111 -12.45 -14.48 16.58
CA GLY A 111 -13.49 -15.33 15.98
C GLY A 111 -12.94 -16.15 14.81
N ASP A 112 -13.56 -15.98 13.65
CA ASP A 112 -13.25 -16.65 12.38
C ASP A 112 -12.36 -15.79 11.45
N ALA A 113 -11.68 -14.79 12.01
CA ALA A 113 -10.87 -13.83 11.27
C ALA A 113 -9.41 -13.79 11.74
N VAL A 114 -8.48 -13.66 10.78
CA VAL A 114 -7.08 -13.30 11.02
C VAL A 114 -6.89 -11.80 10.75
N ILE A 115 -6.22 -11.12 11.67
CA ILE A 115 -6.04 -9.67 11.68
C ILE A 115 -4.55 -9.35 11.54
N PHE A 116 -4.23 -8.46 10.63
CA PHE A 116 -2.89 -7.92 10.38
C PHE A 116 -2.92 -6.43 10.68
N VAL A 117 -2.26 -5.99 11.77
CA VAL A 117 -2.08 -4.56 12.06
C VAL A 117 -0.63 -4.18 11.73
N LEU A 118 -0.46 -3.23 10.83
CA LEU A 118 0.86 -2.73 10.45
C LEU A 118 1.36 -1.73 11.50
N ASP A 119 2.61 -1.93 11.91
CA ASP A 119 3.37 -1.01 12.73
C ASP A 119 4.50 -0.43 11.87
N VAL A 120 4.25 0.75 11.29
CA VAL A 120 5.15 1.43 10.35
C VAL A 120 5.98 2.44 11.12
N LYS A 121 7.28 2.15 11.32
CA LYS A 121 8.21 3.03 12.03
C LYS A 121 8.84 4.04 11.07
N SER A 122 9.27 3.58 9.90
CA SER A 122 9.85 4.45 8.87
C SER A 122 9.50 3.97 7.45
N TYR A 123 9.39 4.96 6.57
CA TYR A 123 8.89 4.83 5.20
C TYR A 123 9.25 6.11 4.41
N HIS A 124 9.14 6.04 3.09
CA HIS A 124 9.26 7.19 2.20
C HIS A 124 8.04 7.33 1.29
N LEU A 125 7.95 8.49 0.64
CA LEU A 125 6.91 8.78 -0.34
C LEU A 125 7.46 8.56 -1.75
N GLU A 126 6.85 7.65 -2.49
CA GLU A 126 7.06 7.57 -3.94
C GLU A 126 5.97 8.34 -4.70
N ARG A 127 6.33 8.88 -5.86
CA ARG A 127 5.39 9.35 -6.88
C ARG A 127 5.16 8.24 -7.90
N VAL A 128 3.92 8.02 -8.28
CA VAL A 128 3.63 7.05 -9.35
C VAL A 128 3.90 7.67 -10.72
N SER A 129 4.50 6.91 -11.63
CA SER A 129 5.11 7.47 -12.84
C SER A 129 4.10 8.17 -13.78
N ILE A 130 4.50 9.33 -14.28
CA ILE A 130 3.70 10.28 -15.08
C ILE A 130 3.10 9.71 -16.38
N ARG A 131 3.58 8.56 -16.86
CA ARG A 131 2.99 7.86 -18.03
C ARG A 131 1.62 7.21 -17.76
N GLY A 132 1.11 7.37 -16.55
CA GLY A 132 -0.30 7.29 -16.27
C GLY A 132 -0.58 7.04 -14.81
N VAL A 133 -1.18 8.04 -14.13
CA VAL A 133 -2.23 7.73 -13.17
C VAL A 133 -3.35 7.11 -13.99
N ASN A 134 -3.27 5.79 -14.13
CA ASN A 134 -4.22 4.94 -14.85
C ASN A 134 -4.78 3.96 -13.80
N PRO A 135 -5.72 4.39 -12.93
CA PRO A 135 -6.25 3.55 -11.86
C PRO A 135 -6.94 2.29 -12.41
N GLU A 136 -7.46 2.38 -13.64
CA GLU A 136 -7.88 1.28 -14.52
C GLU A 136 -6.90 0.07 -14.54
N LYS A 137 -5.57 0.29 -14.44
CA LYS A 137 -4.55 -0.77 -14.55
C LYS A 137 -4.12 -1.34 -13.20
N TRP A 138 -4.48 -0.71 -12.09
CA TRP A 138 -4.04 -1.12 -10.76
C TRP A 138 -5.10 -1.97 -10.10
N THR A 139 -4.92 -3.28 -10.11
CA THR A 139 -5.82 -4.18 -9.37
C THR A 139 -5.46 -4.21 -7.88
N ASN A 140 -4.19 -4.42 -7.56
CA ASN A 140 -3.66 -4.38 -6.19
C ASN A 140 -3.42 -2.93 -5.73
N TRP A 141 -3.63 -2.64 -4.44
CA TRP A 141 -3.44 -1.29 -3.90
C TRP A 141 -2.78 -1.22 -2.51
N VAL A 142 -2.94 -2.26 -1.68
CA VAL A 142 -2.06 -2.48 -0.51
C VAL A 142 -1.29 -3.77 -0.71
N MET A 143 0.02 -3.75 -0.47
CA MET A 143 0.88 -4.91 -0.53
C MET A 143 1.83 -4.90 0.65
N PHE A 144 1.91 -5.99 1.40
CA PHE A 144 3.02 -6.23 2.32
C PHE A 144 3.58 -7.65 2.12
N TYR A 145 4.88 -7.77 2.34
CA TYR A 145 5.63 -8.98 2.11
C TYR A 145 6.35 -9.38 3.40
N ILE A 146 6.31 -10.67 3.77
CA ILE A 146 7.05 -11.23 4.91
C ILE A 146 8.08 -12.21 4.33
N ASP A 147 9.26 -12.33 4.92
CA ASP A 147 10.26 -13.36 4.53
C ASP A 147 9.63 -14.77 4.50
N LEU A 148 9.92 -15.55 3.45
CA LEU A 148 9.33 -16.89 3.24
C LEU A 148 9.65 -17.89 4.37
N SER A 149 10.76 -17.69 5.10
CA SER A 149 11.15 -18.55 6.24
C SER A 149 10.09 -18.63 7.33
N TYR A 150 9.23 -17.61 7.48
CA TYR A 150 8.13 -17.62 8.45
C TYR A 150 6.88 -18.40 8.00
N LEU A 151 6.84 -18.95 6.78
CA LEU A 151 5.63 -19.60 6.24
C LEU A 151 5.19 -20.79 7.09
N THR A 152 6.11 -21.66 7.48
CA THR A 152 5.82 -22.82 8.34
C THR A 152 5.38 -22.38 9.73
N ASP A 153 6.03 -21.36 10.31
CA ASP A 153 5.69 -20.79 11.62
C ASP A 153 4.27 -20.21 11.63
N ILE A 154 3.94 -19.32 10.68
CA ILE A 154 2.62 -18.70 10.53
C ILE A 154 1.53 -19.76 10.36
N VAL A 155 1.75 -20.76 9.51
CA VAL A 155 0.76 -21.83 9.25
C VAL A 155 0.54 -22.72 10.47
N ASN A 156 1.59 -23.03 11.23
CA ASN A 156 1.47 -23.83 12.45
C ASN A 156 0.74 -23.05 13.55
N VAL A 157 1.14 -21.79 13.77
CA VAL A 157 0.55 -20.89 14.77
C VAL A 157 -0.93 -20.63 14.49
N LEU A 158 -1.31 -20.29 13.25
CA LEU A 158 -2.71 -20.14 12.86
C LEU A 158 -3.47 -21.48 12.89
N GLY A 159 -2.78 -22.60 12.61
CA GLY A 159 -3.35 -23.94 12.67
C GLY A 159 -3.94 -24.31 14.03
N ASN A 160 -3.46 -23.71 15.13
CA ASN A 160 -4.04 -23.92 16.46
C ASN A 160 -5.48 -23.40 16.60
N PHE A 161 -5.90 -22.46 15.72
CA PHE A 161 -7.24 -21.87 15.71
C PHE A 161 -8.18 -22.52 14.67
N ILE A 162 -7.68 -23.45 13.86
CA ILE A 162 -8.47 -24.14 12.83
C ILE A 162 -9.10 -25.41 13.42
N PRO A 163 -10.42 -25.64 13.28
CA PRO A 163 -11.07 -26.87 13.72
C PRO A 163 -10.47 -28.11 13.04
N ASN A 164 -10.31 -29.22 13.77
CA ASN A 164 -9.67 -30.43 13.23
C ASN A 164 -10.44 -31.02 12.03
N GLN A 165 -11.77 -30.86 11.97
CA GLN A 165 -12.57 -31.20 10.79
C GLN A 165 -12.12 -30.44 9.53
N VAL A 166 -11.82 -29.14 9.67
CA VAL A 166 -11.37 -28.25 8.58
C VAL A 166 -9.95 -28.59 8.13
N LYS A 167 -9.07 -29.02 9.05
CA LYS A 167 -7.72 -29.51 8.76
C LYS A 167 -7.71 -30.82 7.97
N ASN A 168 -8.62 -31.74 8.32
CA ASN A 168 -8.69 -33.08 7.73
C ASN A 168 -9.46 -33.09 6.38
N GLN A 169 -10.17 -32.01 6.05
CA GLN A 169 -10.83 -31.85 4.75
C GLN A 169 -9.83 -31.45 3.65
N VAL A 170 -9.64 -32.32 2.67
CA VAL A 170 -8.96 -32.00 1.42
C VAL A 170 -9.87 -31.14 0.55
N GLN A 171 -9.88 -29.82 0.77
CA GLN A 171 -10.48 -28.87 -0.15
C GLN A 171 -9.41 -28.34 -1.11
N SER A 172 -9.64 -28.49 -2.41
CA SER A 172 -8.78 -27.92 -3.44
C SER A 172 -8.86 -26.39 -3.41
N VAL A 173 -7.74 -25.74 -3.10
CA VAL A 173 -7.57 -24.30 -3.24
C VAL A 173 -7.03 -24.03 -4.64
N LYS A 174 -7.72 -23.18 -5.42
CA LYS A 174 -7.21 -22.72 -6.71
C LYS A 174 -6.02 -21.79 -6.47
N VAL A 175 -4.82 -22.25 -6.85
CA VAL A 175 -3.60 -21.43 -6.87
C VAL A 175 -3.37 -20.93 -8.29
N GLU A 176 -3.21 -19.62 -8.43
CA GLU A 176 -2.95 -18.92 -9.69
C GLU A 176 -1.49 -18.49 -9.76
N LYS A 177 -0.91 -18.56 -10.97
CA LYS A 177 0.41 -18.00 -11.27
C LYS A 177 0.23 -16.65 -11.95
N GLU A 178 0.90 -15.61 -11.45
CA GLU A 178 0.91 -14.28 -12.07
C GLU A 178 2.36 -13.79 -12.25
N LEU A 179 2.67 -13.34 -13.46
CA LEU A 179 3.95 -12.74 -13.86
C LEU A 179 3.79 -11.23 -13.97
N GLN A 180 4.56 -10.47 -13.19
CA GLN A 180 4.51 -9.00 -13.15
C GLN A 180 5.84 -8.38 -13.57
N GLN A 181 5.81 -7.10 -13.96
CA GLN A 181 6.97 -6.27 -14.29
C GLN A 181 7.90 -6.80 -15.41
N GLY A 182 7.34 -7.51 -16.41
CA GLY A 182 8.13 -8.17 -17.44
C GLY A 182 8.90 -9.37 -16.88
N GLU A 183 8.17 -10.27 -16.22
CA GLU A 183 8.66 -11.52 -15.61
C GLU A 183 9.64 -11.37 -14.43
N LYS A 184 9.90 -10.13 -13.99
CA LYS A 184 10.76 -9.81 -12.84
C LYS A 184 10.13 -10.13 -11.48
N GLU A 185 8.81 -10.28 -11.43
CA GLU A 185 8.08 -10.74 -10.26
C GLU A 185 7.24 -11.97 -10.65
N VAL A 186 7.56 -13.11 -10.04
CA VAL A 186 6.80 -14.37 -10.19
C VAL A 186 6.04 -14.61 -8.90
N THR A 187 4.73 -14.79 -8.99
CA THR A 187 3.87 -15.03 -7.82
C THR A 187 3.00 -16.27 -8.01
N TYR A 188 2.74 -16.96 -6.89
CA TYR A 188 1.75 -18.02 -6.77
C TYR A 188 0.83 -17.68 -5.61
N TYR A 189 -0.47 -17.50 -5.86
CA TYR A 189 -1.41 -17.04 -4.83
C TYR A 189 -2.77 -17.73 -4.94
N ALA A 190 -3.52 -17.71 -3.83
CA ALA A 190 -4.95 -17.98 -3.81
C ALA A 190 -5.72 -16.70 -3.43
N VAL A 191 -6.98 -16.62 -3.84
CA VAL A 191 -7.89 -15.55 -3.43
C VAL A 191 -8.47 -15.89 -2.06
N VAL A 192 -8.43 -14.93 -1.14
CA VAL A 192 -8.93 -15.03 0.23
C VAL A 192 -9.95 -13.91 0.48
N PRO A 193 -11.14 -14.22 1.04
CA PRO A 193 -12.11 -13.20 1.40
C PRO A 193 -11.57 -12.20 2.42
N VAL A 194 -11.82 -10.92 2.17
CA VAL A 194 -11.53 -9.82 3.09
C VAL A 194 -12.79 -9.56 3.91
N LYS A 195 -12.64 -9.48 5.24
CA LYS A 195 -13.71 -9.21 6.20
C LYS A 195 -13.75 -7.74 6.65
N ASP A 196 -12.58 -7.11 6.75
CA ASP A 196 -12.44 -5.68 7.03
C ASP A 196 -11.03 -5.18 6.62
N PHE A 197 -10.85 -3.87 6.52
CA PHE A 197 -9.56 -3.18 6.50
C PHE A 197 -9.76 -1.70 6.81
N SER A 198 -8.70 -1.03 7.24
CA SER A 198 -8.67 0.42 7.22
C SER A 198 -7.28 0.98 6.94
N PHE A 199 -7.20 1.90 5.99
CA PHE A 199 -5.97 2.59 5.59
C PHE A 199 -6.22 4.09 5.47
N CYS A 200 -5.34 4.91 6.05
CA CYS A 200 -5.50 6.36 6.04
C CYS A 200 -4.26 7.08 5.58
N LEU A 201 -4.39 7.87 4.50
CA LEU A 201 -3.33 8.68 3.93
C LEU A 201 -2.81 9.72 4.93
N GLY A 202 -3.70 10.36 5.69
CA GLY A 202 -3.35 11.36 6.69
C GLY A 202 -2.70 10.82 7.97
N CYS A 203 -2.74 9.50 8.20
CA CYS A 203 -2.02 8.87 9.32
C CYS A 203 -0.52 8.67 9.03
N PHE A 204 -0.04 9.04 7.84
CA PHE A 204 1.37 9.04 7.48
C PHE A 204 1.88 10.48 7.49
N ASP A 205 2.69 10.85 8.49
CA ASP A 205 3.07 12.24 8.77
C ASP A 205 3.73 12.97 7.59
N LEU A 206 4.63 12.30 6.85
CA LEU A 206 5.20 12.85 5.61
C LEU A 206 4.12 13.13 4.55
N ALA A 207 3.10 12.29 4.43
CA ALA A 207 2.02 12.46 3.46
C ALA A 207 1.04 13.56 3.89
N LEU A 208 0.77 13.70 5.19
CA LEU A 208 -0.01 14.82 5.72
C LEU A 208 0.74 16.15 5.53
N LYS A 209 2.05 16.20 5.81
CA LYS A 209 2.90 17.38 5.55
C LYS A 209 2.91 17.74 4.06
N TYR A 210 3.03 16.74 3.18
CA TYR A 210 2.91 16.91 1.73
C TYR A 210 1.59 17.57 1.32
N LEU A 211 0.45 17.06 1.82
CA LEU A 211 -0.87 17.65 1.51
C LEU A 211 -0.99 19.10 1.97
N LYS A 212 -0.49 19.45 3.16
CA LYS A 212 -0.46 20.84 3.65
C LYS A 212 0.33 21.78 2.73
N ILE A 213 1.54 21.36 2.33
CA ILE A 213 2.40 22.15 1.43
C ILE A 213 1.73 22.33 0.06
N LYS A 214 1.06 21.29 -0.47
CA LYS A 214 0.34 21.40 -1.74
C LYS A 214 -0.92 22.26 -1.66
N ALA A 215 -1.59 22.32 -0.52
CA ALA A 215 -2.67 23.29 -0.28
C ALA A 215 -2.14 24.74 -0.25
N GLU A 216 -1.01 25.00 0.42
CA GLU A 216 -0.33 26.30 0.41
C GLU A 216 0.19 26.71 -0.99
N GLU A 217 0.76 25.79 -1.77
CA GLU A 217 1.16 26.04 -3.16
C GLU A 217 -0.04 26.46 -4.03
N HIS A 218 -1.17 25.76 -3.93
CA HIS A 218 -2.38 26.11 -4.69
C HIS A 218 -2.95 27.48 -4.30
N LYS A 219 -2.91 27.82 -3.00
CA LYS A 219 -3.31 29.13 -2.47
C LYS A 219 -2.44 30.25 -3.03
N LYS A 220 -1.11 30.12 -2.98
CA LYS A 220 -0.16 31.12 -3.50
C LYS A 220 -0.28 31.34 -5.01
N LEU A 221 -0.65 30.31 -5.77
CA LEU A 221 -0.77 30.37 -7.22
C LEU A 221 -2.18 30.77 -7.71
N ASN A 222 -3.12 31.12 -6.82
CA ASN A 222 -4.54 31.39 -7.15
C ASN A 222 -5.19 30.30 -8.02
N LEU A 223 -4.84 29.03 -7.76
CA LEU A 223 -5.28 27.88 -8.56
C LEU A 223 -6.62 27.28 -8.13
N CYS A 224 -7.21 27.83 -7.05
CA CYS A 224 -8.51 27.44 -6.54
C CYS A 224 -9.63 28.03 -7.42
N SER A 225 -10.68 27.25 -7.70
CA SER A 225 -11.87 27.70 -8.42
C SER A 225 -12.83 28.58 -7.59
N LYS A 226 -12.48 28.84 -6.33
CA LYS A 226 -13.21 29.58 -5.29
C LYS A 226 -12.17 30.31 -4.42
N PRO A 227 -12.55 31.24 -3.52
CA PRO A 227 -11.61 31.80 -2.55
C PRO A 227 -10.87 30.68 -1.81
N CYS A 228 -9.54 30.62 -1.97
CA CYS A 228 -8.74 29.51 -1.43
C CYS A 228 -8.94 29.45 0.09
N PRO A 229 -9.52 28.35 0.63
CA PRO A 229 -9.71 28.25 2.06
C PRO A 229 -8.34 28.12 2.74
N ASP A 230 -8.32 28.38 4.04
CA ASP A 230 -7.14 28.25 4.87
C ASP A 230 -6.57 26.81 4.79
N PRO A 231 -5.32 26.58 4.36
CA PRO A 231 -4.80 25.24 4.04
C PRO A 231 -4.85 24.24 5.19
N ASP A 232 -4.66 24.69 6.43
CA ASP A 232 -4.88 23.82 7.60
C ASP A 232 -6.35 23.41 7.74
N LYS A 233 -7.30 24.32 7.50
CA LYS A 233 -8.74 23.98 7.49
C LYS A 233 -9.08 23.01 6.37
N VAL A 234 -8.56 23.22 5.16
CA VAL A 234 -8.74 22.31 4.02
C VAL A 234 -8.24 20.92 4.38
N VAL A 235 -6.99 20.78 4.83
CA VAL A 235 -6.43 19.48 5.15
C VAL A 235 -7.14 18.82 6.34
N SER A 236 -7.56 19.60 7.34
CA SER A 236 -8.32 19.09 8.49
C SER A 236 -9.74 18.64 8.18
N SER A 237 -10.32 19.01 7.02
CA SER A 237 -11.65 18.57 6.60
C SER A 237 -11.64 17.36 5.66
N LEU A 238 -10.48 17.00 5.11
CA LEU A 238 -10.36 15.90 4.16
C LEU A 238 -10.69 14.53 4.79
N LYS A 239 -11.54 13.77 4.11
CA LYS A 239 -11.71 12.34 4.38
C LYS A 239 -10.53 11.57 3.80
N LEU A 240 -9.54 11.25 4.64
CA LEU A 240 -8.31 10.59 4.20
C LEU A 240 -8.26 9.09 4.52
N ARG A 241 -9.29 8.51 5.16
CA ARG A 241 -9.32 7.10 5.56
C ARG A 241 -10.26 6.28 4.66
N ILE A 242 -9.70 5.27 4.01
CA ILE A 242 -10.43 4.25 3.27
C ILE A 242 -10.78 3.11 4.25
N LYS A 243 -12.06 2.75 4.35
CA LYS A 243 -12.57 1.59 5.10
C LYS A 243 -13.14 0.54 4.15
N TYR A 244 -13.27 -0.69 4.65
CA TYR A 244 -13.81 -1.81 3.91
C TYR A 244 -15.16 -1.54 3.23
N ASN A 245 -15.28 -2.02 1.99
CA ASN A 245 -16.55 -2.30 1.35
C ASN A 245 -16.48 -3.69 0.68
N SER A 246 -17.63 -4.20 0.23
CA SER A 246 -17.80 -5.56 -0.28
C SER A 246 -17.10 -5.87 -1.63
N HIS A 247 -16.33 -4.95 -2.19
CA HIS A 247 -15.65 -5.11 -3.49
C HIS A 247 -14.17 -5.52 -3.40
N ALA A 248 -13.66 -5.73 -2.18
CA ALA A 248 -12.25 -6.06 -1.93
C ALA A 248 -12.02 -7.56 -1.67
N PHE A 249 -10.88 -8.06 -2.15
CA PHE A 249 -10.38 -9.40 -1.88
C PHE A 249 -8.86 -9.37 -1.66
N ALA A 250 -8.30 -10.42 -1.06
CA ALA A 250 -6.86 -10.55 -0.85
C ALA A 250 -6.27 -11.62 -1.78
N LYS A 251 -5.15 -11.30 -2.42
CA LYS A 251 -4.23 -12.30 -3.00
C LYS A 251 -3.23 -12.71 -1.93
N VAL A 252 -3.26 -13.97 -1.51
CA VAL A 252 -2.42 -14.52 -0.45
C VAL A 252 -1.58 -15.66 -1.02
N GLY A 253 -0.26 -15.60 -0.84
CA GLY A 253 0.63 -16.62 -1.39
C GLY A 253 2.10 -16.32 -1.23
N ILE A 254 2.88 -16.64 -2.27
CA ILE A 254 4.33 -16.41 -2.35
C ILE A 254 4.71 -15.57 -3.56
N ALA A 255 5.80 -14.82 -3.44
CA ALA A 255 6.40 -14.01 -4.48
C ALA A 255 7.93 -14.19 -4.51
N LYS A 256 8.49 -14.13 -5.71
CA LYS A 256 9.92 -13.89 -5.94
C LYS A 256 10.08 -12.69 -6.86
N ILE A 257 10.69 -11.64 -6.34
CA ILE A 257 10.97 -10.39 -7.07
C ILE A 257 12.48 -10.35 -7.35
N GLN A 258 12.86 -9.92 -8.55
CA GLN A 258 14.27 -9.80 -8.96
C GLN A 258 15.08 -8.94 -7.96
N GLY A 259 16.18 -9.49 -7.44
CA GLY A 259 17.03 -8.83 -6.44
C GLY A 259 16.53 -8.96 -4.98
N LYS A 260 15.31 -9.48 -4.77
CA LYS A 260 14.77 -9.82 -3.45
C LYS A 260 14.82 -11.33 -3.20
N ARG A 261 14.75 -11.71 -1.92
CA ARG A 261 14.54 -13.10 -1.49
C ARG A 261 13.11 -13.56 -1.80
N PRO A 262 12.80 -14.86 -1.74
CA PRO A 262 11.42 -15.35 -1.71
C PRO A 262 10.64 -14.79 -0.51
N GLN A 263 9.37 -14.47 -0.71
CA GLN A 263 8.54 -13.78 0.29
C GLN A 263 7.13 -14.37 0.33
N ILE A 264 6.51 -14.44 1.51
CA ILE A 264 5.06 -14.53 1.67
C ILE A 264 4.47 -13.19 1.23
N MET A 265 3.40 -13.24 0.46
CA MET A 265 2.78 -12.10 -0.19
C MET A 265 1.33 -11.97 0.28
N ILE A 266 0.96 -10.79 0.77
CA ILE A 266 -0.43 -10.40 1.01
C ILE A 266 -0.69 -9.11 0.22
N LYS A 267 -1.57 -9.18 -0.79
CA LYS A 267 -2.01 -8.01 -1.58
C LYS A 267 -3.52 -7.81 -1.43
N LEU A 268 -3.97 -6.63 -1.01
CA LEU A 268 -5.37 -6.23 -1.21
C LEU A 268 -5.58 -5.80 -2.65
N ALA A 269 -6.65 -6.33 -3.24
CA ALA A 269 -7.13 -6.05 -4.57
C ALA A 269 -8.62 -5.69 -4.52
N SER A 270 -9.12 -5.12 -5.60
CA SER A 270 -10.53 -4.80 -5.77
C SER A 270 -11.07 -5.27 -7.12
N GLU A 271 -12.39 -5.43 -7.18
CA GLU A 271 -13.19 -5.68 -8.37
C GLU A 271 -14.26 -4.59 -8.55
N GLY A 272 -14.98 -4.64 -9.68
CA GLY A 272 -15.91 -3.59 -10.10
C GLY A 272 -15.24 -2.37 -10.74
N GLN A 273 -16.08 -1.42 -11.15
CA GLN A 273 -15.70 -0.19 -11.84
C GLN A 273 -16.21 1.01 -11.04
N LYS A 274 -15.36 2.01 -10.83
CA LYS A 274 -15.74 3.34 -10.35
C LYS A 274 -15.26 4.37 -11.39
N THR A 275 -16.04 5.41 -11.56
CA THR A 275 -15.68 6.59 -12.35
C THR A 275 -15.75 7.84 -11.48
N ILE A 276 -14.96 8.86 -11.84
CA ILE A 276 -14.97 10.19 -11.23
C ILE A 276 -14.76 11.25 -12.32
N SER A 277 -15.13 12.49 -12.06
CA SER A 277 -14.74 13.63 -12.90
C SER A 277 -13.30 14.03 -12.61
N GLY A 278 -12.43 13.93 -13.62
CA GLY A 278 -11.00 14.26 -13.49
C GLY A 278 -10.63 15.64 -14.07
N ILE A 279 -9.42 16.09 -13.74
CA ILE A 279 -8.87 17.37 -14.22
C ILE A 279 -8.18 17.24 -15.58
N LEU A 280 -7.49 16.13 -15.85
CA LEU A 280 -6.81 15.88 -17.13
C LEU A 280 -7.72 15.20 -18.18
N LYS A 281 -8.66 14.37 -17.71
CA LYS A 281 -9.69 13.69 -18.50
C LYS A 281 -11.03 13.97 -17.82
N SER A 282 -12.08 14.28 -18.58
CA SER A 282 -13.43 14.54 -18.06
C SER A 282 -14.01 13.37 -17.25
N VAL A 283 -13.64 12.14 -17.62
CA VAL A 283 -13.92 10.91 -16.87
C VAL A 283 -12.59 10.20 -16.61
N VAL A 284 -12.39 9.76 -15.37
CA VAL A 284 -11.29 8.87 -14.97
C VAL A 284 -11.91 7.59 -14.45
N GLU A 285 -11.47 6.46 -14.99
CA GLU A 285 -11.96 5.12 -14.62
C GLU A 285 -10.94 4.35 -13.77
N GLY A 286 -11.46 3.43 -12.98
CA GLY A 286 -10.68 2.64 -12.03
C GLY A 286 -11.55 1.69 -11.25
N LYS A 287 -11.00 1.18 -10.15
CA LYS A 287 -11.68 0.24 -9.26
C LYS A 287 -11.98 0.90 -7.90
N PRO A 288 -13.12 0.60 -7.27
CA PRO A 288 -13.42 1.08 -5.93
C PRO A 288 -12.40 0.54 -4.91
N ARG A 289 -11.98 1.36 -3.96
CA ARG A 289 -11.04 0.95 -2.89
C ARG A 289 -11.68 0.77 -1.53
N GLY A 290 -12.88 1.30 -1.33
CA GLY A 290 -13.57 1.26 -0.04
C GLY A 290 -14.55 2.41 0.10
N GLU A 291 -15.05 2.61 1.32
CA GLU A 291 -15.72 3.86 1.71
C GLU A 291 -14.68 4.86 2.20
N LEU A 292 -14.81 6.13 1.79
CA LEU A 292 -13.93 7.20 2.25
C LEU A 292 -14.56 7.96 3.42
N VAL A 293 -13.90 7.93 4.57
CA VAL A 293 -14.39 8.47 5.84
C VAL A 293 -13.40 9.45 6.47
N TYR A 294 -13.93 10.28 7.37
CA TYR A 294 -13.13 11.17 8.19
C TYR A 294 -12.21 10.41 9.15
N CYS A 295 -11.08 11.02 9.52
CA CYS A 295 -10.18 10.53 10.56
C CYS A 295 -9.45 11.73 11.18
N ASP A 296 -9.46 11.80 12.51
CA ASP A 296 -8.70 12.74 13.34
C ASP A 296 -7.16 12.59 13.26
N HIS A 297 -6.70 11.41 12.82
CA HIS A 297 -5.31 10.97 12.78
C HIS A 297 -4.65 10.76 14.15
N GLU A 298 -5.43 10.73 15.24
CA GLU A 298 -4.96 10.34 16.57
C GLU A 298 -4.69 8.82 16.60
N ASN A 299 -5.68 8.03 16.16
CA ASN A 299 -5.49 6.59 15.98
C ASN A 299 -4.96 6.27 14.58
N LYS A 300 -3.62 6.16 14.48
CA LYS A 300 -2.90 5.87 13.24
C LYS A 300 -2.96 4.40 12.78
N SER A 301 -3.78 3.54 13.39
CA SER A 301 -3.87 2.12 13.03
C SER A 301 -4.20 1.90 11.53
N GLN A 302 -3.39 1.04 10.90
CA GLN A 302 -3.53 0.55 9.52
C GLN A 302 -3.67 -0.96 9.58
N TYR A 303 -4.74 -1.54 9.05
CA TYR A 303 -5.00 -2.98 9.24
C TYR A 303 -5.76 -3.66 8.11
N ILE A 304 -5.64 -4.99 8.05
CA ILE A 304 -6.36 -5.90 7.16
C ILE A 304 -6.90 -7.07 7.99
N THR A 305 -8.16 -7.44 7.76
CA THR A 305 -8.83 -8.56 8.40
C THR A 305 -9.32 -9.52 7.32
N LEU A 306 -8.86 -10.77 7.34
CA LEU A 306 -9.16 -11.80 6.35
C LEU A 306 -9.91 -12.98 6.98
N ASP A 307 -10.61 -13.77 6.16
CA ASP A 307 -11.15 -15.05 6.61
C ASP A 307 -10.03 -16.01 7.05
N LEU A 308 -10.08 -16.46 8.31
CA LEU A 308 -9.03 -17.26 8.92
C LEU A 308 -8.87 -18.63 8.23
N ILE A 309 -9.97 -19.30 7.90
CA ILE A 309 -9.95 -20.65 7.32
C ILE A 309 -9.43 -20.59 5.88
N SER A 310 -9.94 -19.66 5.06
CA SER A 310 -9.47 -19.43 3.70
C SER A 310 -8.00 -19.00 3.68
N PHE A 311 -7.57 -18.13 4.59
CA PHE A 311 -6.17 -17.71 4.71
C PHE A 311 -5.23 -18.88 5.05
N TRP A 312 -5.58 -19.69 6.06
CA TRP A 312 -4.79 -20.85 6.44
C TRP A 312 -4.75 -21.93 5.35
N ARG A 313 -5.87 -22.16 4.65
CA ARG A 313 -5.93 -23.06 3.49
C ARG A 313 -5.07 -22.55 2.33
N ALA A 314 -5.13 -21.26 2.02
CA ALA A 314 -4.28 -20.62 1.01
C ALA A 314 -2.79 -20.83 1.33
N LEU A 315 -2.36 -20.54 2.56
CA LEU A 315 -0.96 -20.71 2.97
C LEU A 315 -0.48 -22.17 2.99
N ASN A 316 -1.37 -23.16 3.18
CA ASN A 316 -0.98 -24.56 3.01
C ASN A 316 -0.87 -24.96 1.54
N ALA A 317 -1.83 -24.55 0.69
CA ALA A 317 -1.82 -24.89 -0.73
C ALA A 317 -0.59 -24.33 -1.47
N ILE A 318 -0.16 -23.11 -1.14
CA ILE A 318 1.01 -22.46 -1.76
C ILE A 318 2.37 -23.05 -1.32
N LYS A 319 2.45 -23.89 -0.28
CA LYS A 319 3.71 -24.55 0.14
C LYS A 319 4.34 -25.39 -0.97
N SER A 320 3.53 -26.12 -1.73
CA SER A 320 4.02 -26.98 -2.84
C SER A 320 4.54 -26.18 -4.04
N TYR A 321 4.27 -24.88 -4.11
CA TYR A 321 4.72 -24.00 -5.18
C TYR A 321 6.04 -23.28 -4.87
N VAL A 322 6.57 -23.42 -3.64
CA VAL A 322 7.85 -22.80 -3.24
C VAL A 322 9.02 -23.24 -4.11
N SER A 323 9.08 -24.52 -4.48
CA SER A 323 10.09 -25.09 -5.38
C SER A 323 9.95 -24.65 -6.84
N LEU A 324 8.85 -23.97 -7.20
CA LEU A 324 8.59 -23.44 -8.54
C LEU A 324 8.92 -21.93 -8.66
N LEU A 325 9.35 -21.29 -7.57
CA LEU A 325 9.90 -19.94 -7.64
C LEU A 325 11.28 -19.94 -8.32
N PRO A 326 11.62 -18.90 -9.11
CA PRO A 326 12.97 -18.77 -9.65
C PRO A 326 13.99 -18.53 -8.53
N PRO A 327 15.29 -18.85 -8.77
CA PRO A 327 16.37 -18.63 -7.82
C PRO A 327 16.55 -17.15 -7.42
#